data_AF-A0A9L0I9N0-F1
#
_entry.id   AF-A0A9L0I9N0-F1
#
_cell.length_a   1.000
_cell.length_b   1.000
_cell.length_c   1.000
_cell.angle_alpha   90.00
_cell.angle_beta   90.00
_cell.angle_gamma   90.00
#
_symmetry.space_group_name_H-M   'P 1'
#
loop_
_entity.id
_entity.type
_entity.pdbx_description
1 polymer ?
#
loop_
_entity_poly.entity_id
_entity_poly.type
_entity_poly.pdbx_seq_one_letter_code
_entity_poly.pdbx_strand_id
1 'polypeptide(L)' 'MEVPLLCVLVVFAGVIPTQGGILDLNKMVRQVTGKTPFFSYWFYGCHCGLRGKGQPKDATDC' A
#
# COMPACT_ATOMS: atom_id res chain seq x y z
N MET A 1 4.84 14.79 29.95
CA MET A 1 5.81 14.00 29.18
C MET A 1 5.31 12.57 28.89
N GLU A 2 4.45 11.99 29.75
CA GLU A 2 4.04 10.57 29.67
C GLU A 2 2.88 10.29 28.69
N VAL A 3 1.93 11.22 28.56
CA VAL A 3 0.78 11.10 27.64
C VAL A 3 1.18 10.86 26.17
N PRO A 4 2.13 11.62 25.56
CA PRO A 4 2.51 11.35 24.17
C PRO A 4 3.20 9.99 24.00
N LEU A 5 3.95 9.53 25.00
CA LEU A 5 4.62 8.23 24.97
C LEU A 5 3.61 7.08 25.04
N LEU A 6 2.60 7.21 25.91
CA LEU A 6 1.49 6.26 26.01
C LEU A 6 0.68 6.21 24.71
N CYS A 7 0.38 7.36 24.08
CA CYS A 7 -0.31 7.38 22.80
C CYS A 7 0.47 6.66 21.70
N VAL A 8 1.79 6.85 21.63
CA VAL A 8 2.64 6.16 20.66
C VAL A 8 2.61 4.64 20.90
N LEU A 9 2.76 4.21 22.15
CA LEU A 9 2.71 2.77 22.50
C LEU A 9 1.38 2.11 22.17
N VAL A 10 0.26 2.80 22.40
CA VAL A 10 -1.09 2.29 22.06
C VAL A 10 -1.27 2.14 20.55
N VAL A 11 -0.77 3.09 19.75
CA VAL A 11 -0.80 3.00 18.28
C VAL A 11 0.04 1.82 17.79
N PHE A 12 1.23 1.60 18.34
CA PHE A 12 2.07 0.46 17.94
C PHE A 12 1.49 -0.88 18.38
N ALA A 13 0.88 -0.99 19.55
CA ALA A 13 0.27 -2.23 20.03
C ALA A 13 -1.04 -2.60 19.31
N GLY A 14 -1.79 -1.61 18.82
CA GLY A 14 -3.03 -1.84 18.07
C GLY A 14 -2.83 -2.28 16.61
N VAL A 15 -1.63 -2.08 16.07
CA VAL A 15 -1.29 -2.51 14.69
C VAL A 15 -0.73 -3.93 14.75
N ILE A 16 -1.61 -4.91 14.92
CA ILE A 16 -1.27 -6.30 14.63
C ILE A 16 -1.22 -6.42 13.11
N PRO A 17 -0.05 -6.71 12.48
CA PRO A 17 0.00 -6.93 11.05
C PRO A 17 -0.78 -8.22 10.76
N THR A 18 -2.00 -8.06 10.25
CA THR A 18 -2.76 -9.16 9.66
C THR A 18 -1.93 -9.78 8.52
N GLN A 19 -2.14 -11.07 8.24
CA GLN A 19 -1.27 -11.92 7.41
C GLN A 19 -1.19 -11.54 5.92
N GLY A 20 -1.68 -10.36 5.53
CA GLY A 20 -1.50 -9.76 4.22
C GLY A 20 -1.80 -8.26 4.27
N GLY A 21 -0.78 -7.45 4.03
CA GLY A 21 -0.89 -5.99 4.02
C GLY A 21 -0.21 -5.32 2.83
N ILE A 22 -0.19 -3.99 2.84
CA ILE A 22 0.47 -3.17 1.81
C ILE A 22 1.94 -3.56 1.63
N LEU A 23 2.63 -3.95 2.71
CA LEU A 23 4.02 -4.41 2.65
C LEU A 23 4.18 -5.70 1.85
N ASP A 24 3.25 -6.65 1.99
CA ASP A 24 3.32 -7.93 1.27
C ASP A 24 2.93 -7.76 -0.19
N LEU A 25 1.91 -6.94 -0.49
CA LEU A 25 1.60 -6.52 -1.85
C LEU A 25 2.83 -5.86 -2.52
N ASN A 26 3.53 -4.98 -1.80
CA ASN A 26 4.75 -4.34 -2.32
C ASN A 26 5.83 -5.38 -2.66
N LYS A 27 6.04 -6.38 -1.80
CA LYS A 27 7.00 -7.47 -2.05
C LYS A 27 6.60 -8.28 -3.28
N MET A 28 5.34 -8.70 -3.37
CA MET A 28 4.84 -9.50 -4.50
C MET A 28 4.99 -8.78 -5.84
N VAL A 29 4.53 -7.53 -5.93
CA VAL A 29 4.63 -6.77 -7.18
C VAL A 29 6.10 -6.54 -7.55
N ARG A 30 6.98 -6.25 -6.58
CA ARG A 30 8.41 -6.12 -6.84
C ARG A 30 9.05 -7.42 -7.31
N GLN A 31 8.66 -8.57 -6.74
CA GLN A 31 9.18 -9.87 -7.14
C GLN A 31 8.77 -10.25 -8.57
N VAL A 32 7.52 -10.00 -8.96
CA VAL A 32 7.00 -10.38 -10.27
C VAL A 32 7.42 -9.39 -11.36
N THR A 33 7.44 -8.09 -11.07
CA THR A 33 7.65 -7.05 -12.09
C THR A 33 9.06 -6.43 -12.08
N GLY A 34 9.82 -6.64 -11.00
CA GLY A 34 11.09 -5.96 -10.76
C GLY A 34 10.98 -4.46 -10.42
N LYS A 35 9.75 -3.92 -10.32
CA LYS A 35 9.51 -2.49 -10.13
C LYS A 35 9.16 -2.17 -8.68
N THR A 36 9.48 -0.95 -8.24
CA THR A 36 9.07 -0.46 -6.92
C THR A 36 7.62 0.02 -6.98
N PRO A 37 6.65 -0.66 -6.33
CA PRO A 37 5.23 -0.46 -6.63
C PRO A 37 4.71 0.91 -6.22
N PHE A 38 5.26 1.45 -5.13
CA PHE A 38 4.98 2.82 -4.68
C PHE A 38 5.29 3.87 -5.77
N PHE A 39 6.35 3.71 -6.56
CA PHE A 39 6.70 4.66 -7.62
C PHE A 39 6.10 4.31 -8.98
N SER A 40 5.91 3.03 -9.26
CA SER A 40 5.52 2.57 -10.60
C SER A 40 4.01 2.37 -10.77
N TYR A 41 3.30 2.00 -9.71
CA TYR A 41 1.89 1.58 -9.79
C TYR A 41 0.95 2.42 -8.93
N TRP A 42 1.45 3.11 -7.90
CA TRP A 42 0.60 3.90 -6.99
C TRP A 42 -0.21 5.02 -7.65
N PHE A 43 0.33 5.58 -8.74
CA PHE A 43 -0.32 6.65 -9.53
C PHE A 43 -0.55 6.23 -10.99
N TYR A 44 -0.51 4.92 -11.28
CA TYR A 44 -0.66 4.43 -12.65
C TYR A 44 -2.14 4.38 -13.03
N GLY A 45 -2.47 4.96 -14.19
CA GLY A 45 -3.82 4.85 -14.74
C GLY A 45 -4.92 5.44 -13.85
N CYS A 46 -6.08 4.79 -13.92
CA CYS A 46 -7.34 5.21 -13.32
C CYS A 46 -7.74 4.38 -12.10
N HIS A 47 -7.23 3.16 -11.97
CA HIS A 47 -7.66 2.18 -10.95
C HIS A 47 -6.52 1.71 -10.06
N CYS A 48 -5.26 1.74 -10.51
CA CYS A 48 -4.16 1.38 -9.61
C CYS A 48 -4.00 2.44 -8.50
N GLY A 49 -3.91 1.98 -7.24
CA GLY A 49 -3.75 2.84 -6.06
C GLY A 49 -5.08 3.23 -5.41
N LEU A 50 -5.28 4.52 -5.14
CA LEU A 50 -6.46 5.05 -4.43
C LEU A 50 -7.56 5.61 -5.35
N ARG A 51 -7.36 5.53 -6.68
CA ARG A 51 -8.34 5.94 -7.68
C ARG A 51 -9.24 4.75 -8.02
N GLY A 52 -10.26 4.96 -8.84
CA GLY A 52 -11.20 3.90 -9.24
C GLY A 52 -12.30 4.40 -10.16
N LYS A 53 -11.99 5.40 -11.00
CA LYS A 53 -12.96 6.08 -11.87
C LYS A 53 -12.34 6.35 -13.23
N GLY A 54 -13.10 6.07 -14.27
CA GLY A 54 -12.68 6.23 -15.68
C GLY A 54 -12.43 4.90 -16.37
N GLN A 55 -12.15 4.96 -17.67
CA GLN A 55 -11.80 3.79 -18.47
C GLN A 55 -10.36 3.36 -18.14
N PRO A 56 -10.10 2.05 -17.94
CA PRO A 56 -8.76 1.56 -17.63
C PRO A 56 -7.79 1.92 -18.76
N LYS A 57 -6.58 2.35 -18.39
CA LYS A 57 -5.56 2.81 -19.34
C LYS A 57 -5.05 1.68 -20.24
N ASP A 58 -4.85 0.50 -19.65
CA ASP A 58 -4.43 -0.73 -20.32
C ASP A 58 -4.76 -1.93 -19.41
N ALA A 59 -4.37 -3.14 -19.81
CA ALA A 59 -4.64 -4.36 -19.06
C ALA A 59 -4.06 -4.39 -17.63
N THR A 60 -3.04 -3.59 -17.35
CA THR A 60 -2.45 -3.46 -16.01
C THR A 60 -3.34 -2.63 -15.07
N ASP A 61 -4.18 -1.76 -15.63
CA ASP A 61 -5.07 -0.84 -14.93
C ASP A 61 -6.54 -1.28 -14.96
N CYS A 62 -6.82 -2.48 -15.48
CA CYS A 62 -8.15 -3.10 -15.51
C CYS A 62 -8.54 -3.74 -14.18
#